data_AF-A0A1F4V4L1-F1
#
_entry.id   AF-A0A1F4V4L1-F1
#
_cell.length_a   1.000
_cell.length_b   1.000
_cell.length_c   1.000
_cell.angle_alpha   90.00
_cell.angle_beta   90.00
_cell.angle_gamma   90.00
#
_symmetry.space_group_name_H-M   'P 1'
#
loop_
_entity.id
_entity.type
_entity.pdbx_description
1 polymer ?
#
loop_
_entity_poly.entity_id
_entity_poly.type
_entity_poly.pdbx_seq_one_letter_code
_entity_poly.pdbx_strand_id
1 'polypeptide(L)'
;MNDKTFRNGFLLVAIASVSVIIGYSIFSNLLSSDQIQRSGGISSQNIPHSDNSSKSLIGKWIVISVNEDDVQIVSDGNGASIEFYEDGAYKASGGCNAMEILTYEIQKNMRISISTGGTKRLCSKDIVEFWDLNNVVTYELSDNTLFLHYKKENGTDGFFKLQMVPLSGTEYNSESWRNIIPVTCDYFSDGCNTCQRTDSRLKCTLIYCNEYRKPECLE
;
A
#
# COMPACT_ATOMS: atom_id res chain seq x y z
N MET A 1 67.77 1.24 -17.75
CA MET A 1 67.73 0.72 -16.36
C MET A 1 66.52 1.35 -15.71
N ASN A 2 65.36 0.74 -15.42
CA ASN A 2 64.83 -0.63 -15.36
C ASN A 2 63.33 -0.49 -15.74
N ASP A 3 62.80 -1.10 -16.79
CA ASP A 3 62.20 -2.44 -16.92
C ASP A 3 61.56 -3.08 -15.67
N LYS A 4 60.30 -3.48 -15.81
CA LYS A 4 59.41 -4.37 -14.99
C LYS A 4 57.95 -4.06 -15.37
N THR A 5 57.44 -4.53 -16.51
CA THR A 5 56.78 -5.83 -16.72
C THR A 5 55.75 -6.18 -15.62
N PHE A 6 54.48 -5.84 -15.83
CA PHE A 6 53.36 -6.39 -15.05
C PHE A 6 52.62 -7.42 -15.90
N ARG A 7 52.71 -8.68 -15.46
CA ARG A 7 52.21 -9.87 -16.15
C ARG A 7 50.72 -10.08 -15.90
N ASN A 8 50.06 -10.55 -16.95
CA ASN A 8 48.77 -11.24 -16.99
C ASN A 8 48.58 -12.25 -15.85
N GLY A 9 47.40 -12.21 -15.23
CA GLY A 9 46.85 -13.26 -14.39
C GLY A 9 45.40 -13.55 -14.80
N PHE A 10 45.25 -14.28 -15.90
CA PHE A 10 44.01 -14.94 -16.30
C PHE A 10 43.60 -15.93 -15.20
N LEU A 11 42.42 -15.77 -14.60
CA LEU A 11 41.80 -16.83 -13.79
C LEU A 11 40.37 -17.05 -14.29
N LEU A 12 40.25 -17.91 -15.30
CA LEU A 12 39.00 -18.53 -15.70
C LEU A 12 38.70 -19.65 -14.70
N VAL A 13 37.68 -19.45 -13.87
CA VAL A 13 37.09 -20.53 -13.06
C VAL A 13 35.87 -21.03 -13.82
N ALA A 14 36.06 -22.10 -14.59
CA ALA A 14 34.96 -22.90 -15.13
C ALA A 14 34.56 -23.93 -14.07
N ILE A 15 33.38 -23.77 -13.49
CA ILE A 15 32.73 -24.83 -12.70
C ILE A 15 31.65 -25.44 -13.59
N ALA A 16 31.98 -26.57 -14.19
CA ALA A 16 31.03 -27.52 -14.74
C ALA A 16 30.92 -28.67 -13.74
N SER A 17 29.73 -28.92 -13.20
CA SER A 17 29.36 -30.24 -12.67
C SER A 17 27.84 -30.37 -12.67
N VAL A 18 27.30 -31.10 -13.65
CA VAL A 18 26.87 -32.51 -13.62
C VAL A 18 25.42 -32.65 -13.14
N SER A 19 24.58 -32.98 -14.12
CA SER A 19 23.18 -33.38 -14.06
C SER A 19 22.95 -34.61 -13.16
N VAL A 20 21.86 -34.60 -12.39
CA VAL A 20 21.25 -35.82 -11.80
C VAL A 20 19.74 -35.83 -12.05
N ILE A 21 19.38 -36.63 -13.05
CA ILE A 21 18.38 -37.73 -13.05
C ILE A 21 16.95 -37.44 -12.52
N ILE A 22 16.06 -37.28 -13.50
CA ILE A 22 14.74 -37.93 -13.69
C ILE A 22 14.28 -38.89 -12.57
N GLY A 23 13.10 -38.63 -12.00
CA GLY A 23 12.37 -39.60 -11.17
C GLY A 23 10.89 -39.26 -11.02
N TYR A 24 10.05 -39.97 -11.77
CA TYR A 24 8.59 -39.95 -11.80
C TYR A 24 7.92 -40.16 -10.43
N SER A 25 6.72 -39.59 -10.23
CA SER A 25 5.55 -40.33 -9.75
C SER A 25 4.26 -39.52 -9.96
N ILE A 26 3.49 -39.97 -10.95
CA ILE A 26 2.06 -39.69 -11.14
C ILE A 26 1.32 -40.50 -10.07
N PHE A 27 0.50 -39.85 -9.24
CA PHE A 27 -0.52 -40.53 -8.45
C PHE A 27 -1.89 -39.95 -8.83
N SER A 28 -2.56 -40.64 -9.74
CA SER A 28 -3.99 -40.55 -10.01
C SER A 28 -4.61 -41.88 -9.57
N ASN A 29 -5.65 -41.82 -8.74
CA ASN A 29 -6.82 -42.72 -8.65
C ASN A 29 -7.42 -42.60 -7.23
N LEU A 30 -8.61 -42.00 -7.08
CA LEU A 30 -9.97 -42.53 -7.28
C LEU A 30 -10.49 -43.41 -6.13
N LEU A 31 -11.74 -43.09 -5.74
CA LEU A 31 -12.81 -43.91 -5.14
C LEU A 31 -13.02 -43.90 -3.60
N SER A 32 -14.08 -43.21 -3.18
CA SER A 32 -15.35 -43.77 -2.62
C SER A 32 -16.18 -42.60 -2.08
N SER A 33 -17.35 -42.22 -2.62
CA SER A 33 -18.69 -42.84 -2.51
C SER A 33 -19.03 -43.41 -1.14
N ASP A 34 -19.82 -42.67 -0.35
CA ASP A 34 -21.18 -43.06 0.06
C ASP A 34 -21.81 -41.98 0.97
N GLN A 35 -22.89 -41.35 0.52
CA GLN A 35 -24.30 -41.58 0.88
C GLN A 35 -24.78 -40.89 2.18
N ILE A 36 -25.57 -39.85 1.95
CA ILE A 36 -26.89 -39.54 2.54
C ILE A 36 -27.08 -39.76 4.05
N GLN A 37 -27.27 -38.65 4.79
CA GLN A 37 -28.35 -38.59 5.79
C GLN A 37 -29.03 -37.21 5.82
N ARG A 38 -30.36 -37.30 5.90
CA ARG A 38 -31.38 -36.26 5.82
C ARG A 38 -31.55 -35.48 7.13
N SER A 39 -31.97 -34.22 6.94
CA SER A 39 -33.01 -33.49 7.70
C SER A 39 -32.66 -32.93 9.08
N GLY A 40 -32.83 -31.61 9.21
CA GLY A 40 -32.83 -30.88 10.46
C GLY A 40 -32.70 -29.39 10.20
N GLY A 41 -33.81 -28.73 9.89
CA GLY A 41 -33.84 -27.30 9.61
C GLY A 41 -33.44 -26.45 10.82
N ILE A 42 -32.51 -25.53 10.60
CA ILE A 42 -32.44 -24.23 11.28
C ILE A 42 -32.11 -23.22 10.18
N SER A 43 -33.02 -22.27 9.99
CA SER A 43 -32.83 -21.10 9.14
C SER A 43 -31.68 -20.28 9.72
N SER A 44 -30.47 -20.53 9.21
CA SER A 44 -29.32 -19.68 9.46
C SER A 44 -29.53 -18.41 8.65
N GLN A 45 -30.02 -17.37 9.31
CA GLN A 45 -29.95 -16.02 8.76
C GLN A 45 -28.47 -15.71 8.53
N ASN A 46 -28.08 -15.66 7.25
CA ASN A 46 -26.81 -15.12 6.81
C ASN A 46 -26.78 -13.65 7.24
N ILE A 47 -26.24 -13.37 8.42
CA ILE A 47 -25.81 -12.03 8.79
C ILE A 47 -24.63 -11.73 7.86
N PRO A 48 -24.72 -10.71 6.99
CA PRO A 48 -23.55 -10.24 6.27
C PRO A 48 -22.56 -9.79 7.35
N HIS A 49 -21.49 -10.55 7.50
CA HIS A 49 -20.36 -10.14 8.31
C HIS A 49 -19.76 -8.95 7.56
N SER A 50 -20.19 -7.75 7.93
CA SER A 50 -19.55 -6.50 7.55
C SER A 50 -18.10 -6.62 7.99
N ASP A 51 -17.24 -6.92 7.03
CA ASP A 51 -15.81 -7.06 7.20
C ASP A 51 -15.26 -5.67 7.53
N ASN A 52 -15.40 -5.27 8.80
CA ASN A 52 -14.94 -4.00 9.37
C ASN A 52 -13.40 -3.87 9.36
N SER A 53 -12.69 -4.74 8.62
CA SER A 53 -11.23 -4.77 8.53
C SER A 53 -10.68 -3.92 7.38
N SER A 54 -11.52 -3.31 6.55
CA SER A 54 -11.09 -2.28 5.60
C SER A 54 -10.88 -0.95 6.32
N LYS A 55 -9.89 -0.90 7.23
CA LYS A 55 -9.24 0.39 7.51
C LYS A 55 -8.62 0.82 6.19
N SER A 56 -9.18 1.89 5.65
CA SER A 56 -8.92 2.31 4.28
C SER A 56 -7.56 2.97 4.20
N LEU A 57 -6.73 2.55 3.23
CA LEU A 57 -5.47 3.23 2.91
C LEU A 57 -5.69 4.63 2.31
N ILE A 58 -6.94 4.97 1.99
CA ILE A 58 -7.30 6.21 1.32
C ILE A 58 -6.85 7.43 2.10
N GLY A 59 -6.24 8.35 1.37
CA GLY A 59 -5.75 9.62 1.88
C GLY A 59 -4.26 9.80 1.76
N LYS A 60 -3.80 10.95 2.29
CA LYS A 60 -2.41 11.38 2.22
C LYS A 60 -1.64 10.96 3.46
N TRP A 61 -0.51 10.32 3.21
CA TRP A 61 0.42 9.78 4.19
C TRP A 61 1.79 10.42 3.99
N ILE A 62 2.44 10.81 5.08
CA ILE A 62 3.82 11.34 5.07
C ILE A 62 4.73 10.25 5.58
N VAL A 63 5.78 9.95 4.83
CA VAL A 63 6.84 9.05 5.27
C VAL A 63 7.58 9.71 6.43
N ILE A 64 7.56 9.05 7.58
CA ILE A 64 8.25 9.49 8.79
C ILE A 64 9.53 8.69 9.05
N SER A 65 9.64 7.48 8.49
CA SER A 65 10.89 6.72 8.47
C SER A 65 10.88 5.68 7.35
N VAL A 66 12.05 5.37 6.81
CA VAL A 66 12.29 4.22 5.93
C VAL A 66 13.35 3.37 6.61
N ASN A 67 13.06 2.11 6.89
CA ASN A 67 14.07 1.24 7.47
C ASN A 67 15.04 0.75 6.40
N GLU A 68 16.15 1.47 6.27
CA GLU A 68 17.34 0.92 5.63
C GLU A 68 18.40 0.52 6.65
N ASP A 69 18.58 1.30 7.72
CA ASP A 69 19.47 1.07 8.88
C ASP A 69 19.20 2.17 9.94
N ASP A 70 17.93 2.41 10.29
CA ASP A 70 17.51 3.44 11.29
C ASP A 70 17.75 4.93 10.89
N VAL A 71 18.02 5.22 9.62
CA VAL A 71 18.09 6.61 9.12
C VAL A 71 16.69 7.22 9.13
N GLN A 72 16.37 7.98 10.19
CA GLN A 72 15.21 8.85 10.22
C GLN A 72 15.40 9.96 9.18
N ILE A 73 14.76 9.79 8.02
CA ILE A 73 14.59 10.89 7.08
C ILE A 73 13.47 11.77 7.65
N VAL A 74 13.85 12.65 8.58
CA VAL A 74 12.97 13.71 9.06
C VAL A 74 12.86 14.72 7.92
N SER A 75 11.83 14.58 7.11
CA SER A 75 11.50 15.67 6.22
C SER A 75 11.03 16.87 7.03
N ASP A 76 11.71 17.96 6.80
CA ASP A 76 11.44 19.37 7.12
C ASP A 76 10.12 19.94 6.55
N GLY A 77 9.06 19.13 6.46
CA GLY A 77 7.70 19.57 6.15
C GLY A 77 7.31 19.55 4.67
N ASN A 78 8.24 19.29 3.74
CA ASN A 78 7.95 19.05 2.32
C ASN A 78 8.03 17.56 1.93
N GLY A 79 7.69 16.70 2.89
CA GLY A 79 8.20 15.34 2.94
C GLY A 79 7.73 14.37 1.88
N ALA A 80 8.51 13.30 1.83
CA ALA A 80 8.17 12.10 1.10
C ALA A 80 6.74 11.70 1.47
N SER A 81 5.85 11.61 0.48
CA SER A 81 4.43 11.40 0.72
C SER A 81 3.85 10.41 -0.26
N ILE A 82 2.78 9.72 0.16
CA ILE A 82 1.99 8.82 -0.66
C ILE A 82 0.52 9.17 -0.45
N GLU A 83 -0.24 9.31 -1.52
CA GLU A 83 -1.68 9.56 -1.48
C GLU A 83 -2.41 8.46 -2.24
N PHE A 84 -3.27 7.71 -1.55
CA PHE A 84 -4.07 6.63 -2.14
C PHE A 84 -5.50 7.11 -2.41
N TYR A 85 -6.05 6.73 -3.57
CA TYR A 85 -7.38 7.13 -4.06
C TYR A 85 -8.34 5.93 -4.18
N GLU A 86 -9.65 6.21 -4.08
CA GLU A 86 -10.71 5.19 -4.00
C GLU A 86 -10.80 4.28 -5.23
N ASP A 87 -10.30 4.74 -6.37
CA ASP A 87 -10.28 4.03 -7.64
C ASP A 87 -9.08 3.08 -7.80
N GLY A 88 -8.28 2.90 -6.76
CA GLY A 88 -7.06 2.11 -6.81
C GLY A 88 -5.88 2.86 -7.43
N ALA A 89 -6.00 4.17 -7.70
CA ALA A 89 -4.86 4.98 -8.09
C ALA A 89 -4.08 5.48 -6.86
N TYR A 90 -2.81 5.83 -7.03
CA TYR A 90 -2.04 6.53 -6.03
C TYR A 90 -1.05 7.52 -6.66
N LYS A 91 -0.59 8.48 -5.85
CA LYS A 91 0.55 9.35 -6.15
C LYS A 91 1.58 9.23 -5.05
N ALA A 92 2.85 9.36 -5.41
CA ALA A 92 3.91 9.51 -4.42
C ALA A 92 4.88 10.61 -4.83
N SER A 93 5.44 11.32 -3.87
CA SER A 93 6.46 12.33 -4.10
C SER A 93 7.53 12.17 -3.06
N GLY A 94 8.74 11.78 -3.44
CA GLY A 94 9.89 11.66 -2.55
C GLY A 94 10.54 13.01 -2.23
N GLY A 95 9.92 14.12 -2.65
CA GLY A 95 10.49 15.47 -2.59
C GLY A 95 11.14 15.88 -3.91
N CYS A 96 12.16 15.14 -4.37
CA CYS A 96 12.86 15.44 -5.63
C CYS A 96 12.30 14.67 -6.84
N ASN A 97 11.89 13.42 -6.63
CA ASN A 97 11.23 12.58 -7.63
C ASN A 97 9.74 12.47 -7.32
N ALA A 98 8.92 12.47 -8.36
CA ALA A 98 7.49 12.27 -8.27
C ALA A 98 7.06 11.06 -9.12
N MET A 99 6.10 10.33 -8.57
CA MET A 99 5.38 9.21 -9.15
C MET A 99 3.92 9.65 -9.32
N GLU A 100 3.55 9.96 -10.56
CA GLU A 100 2.21 10.46 -10.86
C GLU A 100 1.31 9.34 -11.37
N ILE A 101 0.18 9.14 -10.69
CA ILE A 101 -0.97 8.35 -11.12
C ILE A 101 -0.58 6.93 -11.53
N LEU A 102 -0.25 6.14 -10.52
CA LEU A 102 0.03 4.72 -10.63
C LEU A 102 -1.09 3.92 -9.97
N THR A 103 -1.10 2.60 -10.12
CA THR A 103 -2.14 1.74 -9.52
C THR A 103 -1.61 0.99 -8.32
N TYR A 104 -2.50 0.76 -7.35
CA TYR A 104 -2.31 -0.18 -6.26
C TYR A 104 -3.52 -1.12 -6.16
N GLU A 105 -3.29 -2.33 -5.65
CA GLU A 105 -4.33 -3.32 -5.43
C GLU A 105 -4.19 -3.93 -4.04
N ILE A 106 -5.26 -3.86 -3.24
CA ILE A 106 -5.35 -4.54 -1.95
C ILE A 106 -5.91 -5.95 -2.18
N GLN A 107 -5.18 -6.95 -1.71
CA GLN A 107 -5.57 -8.34 -1.73
C GLN A 107 -5.94 -8.82 -0.32
N LYS A 108 -6.48 -10.05 -0.23
CA LYS A 108 -6.76 -10.69 1.06
C LYS A 108 -5.49 -10.78 1.93
N ASN A 109 -5.69 -10.84 3.25
CA ASN A 109 -4.62 -10.95 4.24
C ASN A 109 -3.65 -9.76 4.24
N MET A 110 -4.16 -8.54 4.03
CA MET A 110 -3.39 -7.28 4.05
C MET A 110 -2.20 -7.28 3.08
N ARG A 111 -2.35 -7.99 1.95
CA ARG A 111 -1.37 -7.94 0.87
C ARG A 111 -1.67 -6.74 -0.02
N ILE A 112 -0.62 -6.09 -0.50
CA ILE A 112 -0.74 -4.94 -1.40
C ILE A 112 0.25 -5.13 -2.56
N SER A 113 -0.20 -4.78 -3.76
CA SER A 113 0.66 -4.65 -4.94
C SER A 113 0.66 -3.19 -5.35
N ILE A 114 1.83 -2.60 -5.55
CA ILE A 114 2.00 -1.20 -5.93
C ILE A 114 2.81 -1.16 -7.22
N SER A 115 2.23 -0.64 -8.30
CA SER A 115 2.98 -0.41 -9.54
C SER A 115 3.85 0.83 -9.41
N THR A 116 5.11 0.77 -9.82
CA THR A 116 6.02 1.93 -9.77
C THR A 116 6.31 2.51 -11.15
N GLY A 117 6.51 3.82 -11.20
CA GLY A 117 6.92 4.57 -12.39
C GLY A 117 7.22 6.02 -12.02
N GLY A 118 7.62 6.83 -12.98
CA GLY A 118 7.80 8.27 -12.78
C GLY A 118 9.16 8.80 -13.19
N THR A 119 9.52 9.94 -12.61
CA THR A 119 10.75 10.66 -12.97
C THR A 119 11.95 10.15 -12.17
N LYS A 120 13.10 10.01 -12.84
CA LYS A 120 14.38 9.69 -12.22
C LYS A 120 15.35 10.86 -12.40
N ARG A 121 15.30 11.80 -11.47
CA ARG A 121 16.24 12.93 -11.35
C ARG A 121 17.34 12.57 -10.35
N LEU A 122 18.50 13.18 -10.55
CA LEU A 122 19.58 13.12 -9.57
C LEU A 122 19.19 13.99 -8.37
N CYS A 123 19.12 13.37 -7.20
CA CYS A 123 18.65 13.99 -5.96
C CYS A 123 19.78 14.09 -4.94
N SER A 124 19.57 14.91 -3.89
CA SER A 124 20.46 14.90 -2.72
C SER A 124 20.44 13.51 -2.06
N LYS A 125 21.49 13.16 -1.32
CA LYS A 125 21.66 11.84 -0.69
C LYS A 125 20.62 11.54 0.40
N ASP A 126 19.92 12.55 0.90
CA ASP A 126 19.02 12.45 2.05
C ASP A 126 17.54 12.43 1.63
N ILE A 127 17.25 11.89 0.44
CA ILE A 127 15.91 11.89 -0.16
C ILE A 127 15.41 10.46 -0.25
N VAL A 128 14.15 10.24 0.15
CA VAL A 128 13.48 8.93 0.01
C VAL A 128 13.29 8.62 -1.48
N GLU A 129 13.86 7.50 -1.91
CA GLU A 129 13.54 6.93 -3.21
C GLU A 129 12.38 5.95 -3.08
N PHE A 130 11.33 6.13 -3.88
CA PHE A 130 10.13 5.28 -3.84
C PHE A 130 10.20 4.06 -4.75
N TRP A 131 11.37 3.75 -5.33
CA TRP A 131 11.52 2.59 -6.22
C TRP A 131 11.25 1.26 -5.49
N ASP A 132 11.52 1.21 -4.19
CA ASP A 132 11.21 0.06 -3.34
C ASP A 132 9.71 -0.17 -3.13
N LEU A 133 8.83 0.76 -3.53
CA LEU A 133 7.38 0.54 -3.47
C LEU A 133 6.95 -0.68 -4.32
N ASN A 134 7.68 -0.98 -5.41
CA ASN A 134 7.40 -2.15 -6.24
C ASN A 134 7.64 -3.48 -5.51
N ASN A 135 8.40 -3.43 -4.42
CA ASN A 135 8.76 -4.57 -3.60
C ASN A 135 7.88 -4.70 -2.34
N VAL A 136 6.92 -3.79 -2.14
CA VAL A 136 5.96 -3.87 -1.03
C VAL A 136 5.06 -5.08 -1.22
N VAL A 137 4.90 -5.88 -0.17
CA VAL A 137 4.15 -7.14 -0.19
C VAL A 137 2.94 -7.11 0.75
N THR A 138 3.11 -6.50 1.92
CA THR A 138 2.08 -6.43 2.96
C THR A 138 2.03 -5.05 3.58
N TYR A 139 0.88 -4.72 4.17
CA TYR A 139 0.72 -3.50 4.96
C TYR A 139 0.11 -3.77 6.33
N GLU A 140 0.35 -2.86 7.27
CA GLU A 140 -0.28 -2.84 8.58
C GLU A 140 -0.79 -1.42 8.87
N LEU A 141 -1.98 -1.32 9.46
CA LEU A 141 -2.58 -0.06 9.88
C LEU A 141 -2.79 -0.06 11.40
N SER A 142 -2.10 0.85 12.08
CA SER A 142 -2.23 1.07 13.52
C SER A 142 -2.51 2.54 13.78
N ASP A 143 -3.69 2.84 14.32
CA ASP A 143 -4.22 4.20 14.47
C ASP A 143 -4.12 5.04 13.19
N ASN A 144 -3.24 6.04 13.17
CA ASN A 144 -2.96 6.92 12.04
C ASN A 144 -1.60 6.62 11.40
N THR A 145 -1.04 5.45 11.66
CA THR A 145 0.25 5.00 11.16
C THR A 145 0.05 3.83 10.19
N LEU A 146 0.64 3.96 9.01
CA LEU A 146 0.71 2.94 7.98
C LEU A 146 2.13 2.38 7.93
N PHE A 147 2.25 1.07 7.97
CA PHE A 147 3.49 0.35 7.70
C PHE A 147 3.36 -0.35 6.34
N LEU A 148 4.26 -0.06 5.41
CA LEU A 148 4.37 -0.80 4.14
C LEU A 148 5.62 -1.66 4.20
N HIS A 149 5.44 -2.98 4.29
CA HIS A 149 6.55 -3.93 4.37
C HIS A 149 6.97 -4.37 2.98
N TYR A 150 8.27 -4.28 2.70
CA TYR A 150 8.85 -4.65 1.42
C TYR A 150 10.02 -5.61 1.58
N LYS A 151 10.32 -6.35 0.52
CA LYS A 151 11.47 -7.26 0.47
C LYS A 151 12.54 -6.73 -0.46
N LYS A 152 13.76 -6.55 0.06
CA LYS A 152 14.92 -6.16 -0.76
C LYS A 152 15.38 -7.34 -1.62
N GLU A 153 16.15 -7.05 -2.67
CA GLU A 153 16.70 -8.06 -3.57
C GLU A 153 17.61 -9.08 -2.85
N ASN A 154 18.28 -8.64 -1.78
CA ASN A 154 19.10 -9.51 -0.94
C ASN A 154 18.29 -10.39 0.04
N GLY A 155 16.96 -10.31 0.00
CA GLY A 155 16.04 -11.08 0.85
C GLY A 155 15.81 -10.51 2.24
N THR A 156 16.41 -9.35 2.57
CA THR A 156 16.13 -8.65 3.84
C THR A 156 14.80 -7.91 3.77
N ASP A 157 14.12 -7.83 4.92
CA ASP A 157 12.86 -7.11 5.05
C ASP A 157 13.13 -5.63 5.39
N GLY A 158 12.35 -4.74 4.78
CA GLY A 158 12.31 -3.31 5.10
C GLY A 158 10.88 -2.84 5.30
N PHE A 159 10.72 -1.60 5.79
CA PHE A 159 9.40 -0.98 5.83
C PHE A 159 9.44 0.53 5.64
N PHE A 160 8.40 1.06 5.02
CA PHE A 160 8.03 2.47 5.12
C PHE A 160 7.11 2.63 6.31
N LYS A 161 7.42 3.57 7.20
CA LYS A 161 6.50 4.03 8.23
C LYS A 161 5.95 5.37 7.79
N LEU A 162 4.63 5.46 7.66
CA LEU A 162 3.95 6.67 7.26
C LEU A 162 2.94 7.10 8.30
N GLN A 163 2.79 8.41 8.46
CA GLN A 163 1.80 9.04 9.31
C GLN A 163 0.73 9.67 8.41
N MET A 164 -0.54 9.36 8.67
CA MET A 164 -1.64 10.04 8.00
C MET A 164 -1.53 11.54 8.32
N VAL A 165 -1.67 12.40 7.31
CA VAL A 165 -1.80 13.84 7.54
C VAL A 165 -3.23 14.09 7.98
N PRO A 166 -3.51 14.37 9.28
CA PRO A 166 -4.77 14.98 9.61
C PRO A 166 -4.79 16.32 8.87
N LEU A 167 -5.82 16.56 8.08
CA LEU A 167 -6.02 17.86 7.43
C LEU A 167 -6.02 18.90 8.55
N SER A 168 -4.95 19.68 8.65
CA SER A 168 -4.68 20.52 9.81
C SER A 168 -5.59 21.74 9.76
N GLY A 169 -6.78 21.60 10.34
CA GLY A 169 -7.44 22.54 11.26
C GLY A 169 -7.76 23.98 10.85
N THR A 170 -7.25 24.55 9.75
CA THR A 170 -7.56 25.94 9.40
C THR A 170 -8.22 26.12 8.04
N GLU A 171 -8.11 25.15 7.13
CA GLU A 171 -8.90 25.13 5.90
C GLU A 171 -9.33 23.70 5.60
N TYR A 172 -10.62 23.43 5.84
CA TYR A 172 -11.27 22.31 5.19
C TYR A 172 -11.63 22.71 3.76
N ASN A 173 -11.82 21.72 2.91
CA ASN A 173 -12.24 21.87 1.52
C ASN A 173 -13.19 20.72 1.14
N SER A 174 -13.67 20.72 -0.11
CA SER A 174 -14.64 19.72 -0.60
C SER A 174 -14.18 18.27 -0.50
N GLU A 175 -12.87 18.02 -0.37
CA GLU A 175 -12.32 16.66 -0.32
C GLU A 175 -11.87 16.26 1.08
N SER A 176 -12.06 17.14 2.07
CA SER A 176 -11.52 16.90 3.42
C SER A 176 -12.11 15.68 4.11
N TRP A 177 -13.34 15.33 3.76
CA TRP A 177 -14.05 14.17 4.29
C TRP A 177 -13.36 12.84 3.95
N ARG A 178 -12.61 12.75 2.83
CA ARG A 178 -11.98 11.50 2.39
C ARG A 178 -11.03 10.91 3.43
N ASN A 179 -10.38 11.79 4.19
CA ASN A 179 -9.35 11.42 5.16
C ASN A 179 -9.85 11.51 6.61
N ILE A 180 -11.00 12.16 6.84
CA ILE A 180 -11.55 12.42 8.17
C ILE A 180 -12.72 11.49 8.49
N ILE A 181 -13.56 11.20 7.51
CA ILE A 181 -14.76 10.38 7.68
C ILE A 181 -14.39 8.90 7.52
N PRO A 182 -14.59 8.05 8.54
CA PRO A 182 -14.37 6.61 8.42
C PRO A 182 -15.14 6.00 7.26
N VAL A 183 -14.61 4.95 6.64
CA VAL A 183 -15.31 4.24 5.55
C VAL A 183 -16.61 3.60 6.02
N THR A 184 -16.70 3.24 7.30
CA THR A 184 -17.91 2.69 7.95
C THR A 184 -19.02 3.72 8.18
N CYS A 185 -18.79 4.99 7.85
CA CYS A 185 -19.78 6.05 8.01
C CYS A 185 -20.57 6.23 6.70
N ASP A 186 -21.83 5.80 6.70
CA ASP A 186 -22.71 5.85 5.52
C ASP A 186 -23.34 7.22 5.31
N TYR A 187 -23.54 7.99 6.38
CA TYR A 187 -24.08 9.35 6.35
C TYR A 187 -23.14 10.30 7.08
N PHE A 188 -22.75 11.40 6.44
CA PHE A 188 -21.79 12.35 7.02
C PHE A 188 -22.00 13.76 6.51
N SER A 189 -21.44 14.73 7.22
CA SER A 189 -21.22 16.09 6.73
C SER A 189 -19.81 16.17 6.18
N ASP A 190 -19.62 16.70 4.96
CA ASP A 190 -18.28 17.00 4.42
C ASP A 190 -17.68 18.30 4.98
N GLY A 191 -18.37 18.93 5.94
CA GLY A 191 -18.07 20.27 6.43
C GLY A 191 -19.03 21.34 5.92
N CYS A 192 -19.85 21.04 4.91
CA CYS A 192 -20.84 21.94 4.35
C CYS A 192 -22.09 21.19 3.84
N ASN A 193 -21.86 20.13 3.07
CA ASN A 193 -22.87 19.29 2.47
C ASN A 193 -23.11 18.06 3.33
N THR A 194 -24.35 17.59 3.35
CA THR A 194 -24.66 16.26 3.87
C THR A 194 -24.50 15.25 2.73
N CYS A 195 -23.68 14.25 2.98
CA CYS A 195 -23.32 13.21 2.04
C CYS A 195 -23.79 11.84 2.54
N GLN A 196 -24.22 11.01 1.59
CA GLN A 196 -24.49 9.60 1.78
C GLN A 196 -23.53 8.79 0.91
N ARG A 197 -22.79 7.88 1.54
CA ARG A 197 -22.01 6.85 0.86
C ARG A 197 -22.96 5.71 0.47
N THR A 198 -22.91 5.31 -0.79
CA THR A 198 -23.66 4.15 -1.32
C THR A 198 -22.67 3.23 -2.03
N ASP A 199 -23.01 1.95 -2.21
CA ASP A 199 -22.13 0.90 -2.78
C ASP A 199 -21.45 1.22 -4.11
N SER A 200 -21.89 2.27 -4.81
CA SER A 200 -21.30 2.67 -6.10
C SER A 200 -21.00 4.16 -6.25
N ARG A 201 -21.51 5.03 -5.37
CA ARG A 201 -21.42 6.50 -5.53
C ARG A 201 -21.54 7.25 -4.20
N LEU A 202 -20.92 8.43 -4.16
CA LEU A 202 -21.18 9.43 -3.15
C LEU A 202 -22.32 10.36 -3.61
N LYS A 203 -23.30 10.60 -2.75
CA LYS A 203 -24.40 11.54 -3.01
C LYS A 203 -24.39 12.63 -1.94
N CYS A 204 -24.08 13.87 -2.33
CA CYS A 204 -24.08 15.01 -1.42
C CYS A 204 -25.17 16.01 -1.78
N THR A 205 -25.71 16.71 -0.78
CA THR A 205 -26.51 17.92 -0.99
C THR A 205 -25.60 18.96 -1.64
N LEU A 206 -25.68 19.23 -2.94
CA LEU A 206 -24.75 20.13 -3.64
C LEU A 206 -25.02 21.62 -3.32
N ILE A 207 -24.77 22.02 -2.07
CA ILE A 207 -25.01 23.38 -1.59
C ILE A 207 -23.71 24.19 -1.76
N TYR A 208 -23.86 25.48 -2.04
CA TYR A 208 -22.71 26.37 -2.11
C TYR A 208 -22.15 26.68 -0.72
N CYS A 209 -20.83 26.56 -0.58
CA CYS A 209 -20.11 26.69 0.68
C CYS A 209 -19.19 27.90 0.64
N ASN A 210 -19.44 28.89 1.49
CA ASN A 210 -18.50 30.01 1.68
C ASN A 210 -17.23 29.53 2.41
N GLU A 211 -17.39 28.63 3.36
CA GLU A 211 -16.33 28.05 4.18
C GLU A 211 -16.69 26.58 4.48
N TYR A 212 -15.71 25.68 4.42
CA TYR A 212 -15.89 24.30 4.85
C TYR A 212 -15.54 24.15 6.34
N ARG A 213 -16.37 23.42 7.06
CA ARG A 213 -16.12 23.01 8.45
C ARG A 213 -15.46 21.64 8.50
N LYS A 214 -15.15 21.18 9.71
CA LYS A 214 -14.64 19.82 9.92
C LYS A 214 -15.70 18.82 9.44
N PRO A 215 -15.34 17.86 8.58
CA PRO A 215 -16.21 16.74 8.27
C PRO A 215 -16.54 15.93 9.52
N GLU A 216 -17.81 15.55 9.67
CA GLU A 216 -18.30 14.76 10.81
C GLU A 216 -19.24 13.65 10.35
N CYS A 217 -19.13 12.48 10.97
CA CYS A 217 -20.08 11.41 10.74
C CYS A 217 -21.43 11.78 11.37
N LEU A 218 -22.53 11.55 10.65
CA LEU A 218 -23.88 11.82 11.11
C LEU A 218 -24.51 10.46 11.45
N GLU A 219 -24.89 10.29 12.71
CA GLU A 219 -25.56 9.06 13.20
C GLU A 219 -26.87 8.75 12.45
#